data_AF-A0A9P1CFA8-F1
#
_entry.id   AF-A0A9P1CFA8-F1
#
_cell.length_a   1.000
_cell.length_b   1.000
_cell.length_c   1.000
_cell.angle_alpha   90.00
_cell.angle_beta   90.00
_cell.angle_gamma   90.00
#
_symmetry.space_group_name_H-M   'P 1'
#
loop_
_entity.id
_entity.type
_entity.pdbx_description
1 polymer ?
#
loop_
_entity_poly.entity_id
_entity_poly.type
_entity_poly.pdbx_seq_one_letter_code
_entity_poly.pdbx_strand_id
1 'polypeptide(L)'
;NSLATAPRSSGHVTPKMLRWVCVLCILHGAVQVPSFLHFHRGVRTAPRRSARRFFALRALPLQQAVEQLPPDATLRLPPGRHANAEPIVLRRNITLEGFPGSEKTELESCIVFEEGAERAALRNLDIINSRRFAAVHVRCSGAPEVSGCNISSCGIGILTDAPLNTLSNPLISDCRIGPAWQGLVIAGRCRGTFERCVISDCRSAGIRLRNDARPVLRGNLVVGCQGPGMVVWNRAEAQMEDNVFLDNGASETPEETLET
;
A
#
# COMPACT_ATOMS: atom_id res chain seq x y z
N ASN A 1 -55.55 31.77 26.07
CA ASN A 1 -54.48 32.09 25.10
C ASN A 1 -53.92 30.78 24.58
N SER A 2 -54.65 30.11 23.67
CA SER A 2 -54.67 30.30 22.21
C SER A 2 -53.60 29.46 21.51
N LEU A 3 -54.09 28.39 20.88
CA LEU A 3 -53.43 27.52 19.91
C LEU A 3 -52.82 28.30 18.74
N ALA A 4 -51.70 27.80 18.20
CA ALA A 4 -51.44 27.77 16.76
C ALA A 4 -50.49 26.61 16.42
N THR A 5 -50.85 25.89 15.37
CA THR A 5 -50.36 24.59 14.89
C THR A 5 -49.63 24.71 13.55
N ALA A 6 -48.55 23.90 13.40
CA ALA A 6 -47.99 23.28 12.16
C ALA A 6 -47.23 24.16 11.12
N PRO A 7 -46.44 23.60 10.16
CA PRO A 7 -46.14 22.18 9.88
C PRO A 7 -44.66 21.78 9.57
N ARG A 8 -44.42 20.45 9.67
CA ARG A 8 -43.53 19.53 8.92
C ARG A 8 -42.32 20.05 8.10
N SER A 9 -41.15 19.44 8.36
CA SER A 9 -40.38 18.72 7.32
C SER A 9 -39.44 17.67 7.92
N SER A 10 -39.83 16.40 7.82
CA SER A 10 -39.01 15.22 8.07
C SER A 10 -37.97 15.07 6.95
N GLY A 11 -36.77 15.58 7.18
CA GLY A 11 -35.61 15.33 6.31
C GLY A 11 -35.01 13.96 6.62
N HIS A 12 -35.58 12.91 6.04
CA HIS A 12 -34.87 11.64 5.89
C HIS A 12 -33.64 11.89 5.00
N VAL A 13 -32.47 12.01 5.62
CA VAL A 13 -31.20 11.91 4.90
C VAL A 13 -30.99 10.45 4.57
N THR A 14 -31.36 10.08 3.34
CA THR A 14 -31.01 8.79 2.77
C THR A 14 -29.49 8.72 2.67
N PRO A 15 -28.83 7.63 3.12
CA PRO A 15 -27.43 7.44 2.84
C PRO A 15 -27.32 7.19 1.33
N LYS A 16 -26.78 8.18 0.60
CA LYS A 16 -26.37 8.00 -0.79
C LYS A 16 -25.41 6.82 -0.83
N MET A 17 -25.82 5.75 -1.52
CA MET A 17 -24.99 4.59 -1.83
C MET A 17 -23.65 5.07 -2.39
N LEU A 18 -22.59 4.97 -1.58
CA LEU A 18 -21.25 4.81 -2.13
C LEU A 18 -21.30 3.58 -3.03
N ARG A 19 -20.91 3.73 -4.29
CA ARG A 19 -20.73 2.60 -5.20
C ARG A 19 -19.53 1.80 -4.70
N TRP A 20 -19.81 0.76 -3.93
CA TRP A 20 -18.86 -0.26 -3.52
C TRP A 20 -18.51 -1.14 -4.73
N VAL A 21 -17.25 -1.14 -5.15
CA VAL A 21 -16.71 -2.22 -5.99
C VAL A 21 -16.10 -3.23 -5.03
N CYS A 22 -16.94 -4.06 -4.42
CA CYS A 22 -16.48 -5.29 -3.78
C CYS A 22 -16.10 -6.28 -4.88
N VAL A 23 -14.85 -6.71 -4.94
CA VAL A 23 -14.48 -7.99 -5.57
C VAL A 23 -14.90 -9.09 -4.59
N LEU A 24 -16.21 -9.24 -4.40
CA LEU A 24 -16.80 -10.34 -3.64
C LEU A 24 -17.64 -11.19 -4.60
N CYS A 25 -16.93 -11.87 -5.51
CA CYS A 25 -17.44 -12.99 -6.29
C CYS A 25 -16.21 -13.81 -6.69
N ILE A 26 -15.83 -14.77 -5.84
CA ILE A 26 -15.22 -16.08 -6.13
C ILE A 26 -14.59 -16.52 -4.80
N LEU A 27 -15.33 -17.35 -4.05
CA LEU A 27 -14.81 -18.38 -3.15
C LEU A 27 -16.04 -19.11 -2.60
N HIS A 28 -16.59 -20.02 -3.40
CA HIS A 28 -17.39 -21.13 -2.90
C HIS A 28 -17.08 -22.37 -3.75
N GLY A 29 -16.56 -23.39 -3.08
CA GLY A 29 -16.77 -24.79 -3.47
C GLY A 29 -15.75 -25.40 -4.43
N ALA A 30 -14.64 -25.89 -3.89
CA ALA A 30 -13.96 -27.06 -4.45
C ALA A 30 -14.00 -28.17 -3.41
N VAL A 31 -15.14 -28.84 -3.29
CA VAL A 31 -15.25 -30.19 -2.74
C VAL A 31 -15.62 -31.09 -3.91
N GLN A 32 -14.71 -31.97 -4.30
CA GLN A 32 -14.91 -32.98 -5.33
C GLN A 32 -15.91 -34.03 -4.87
N VAL A 33 -16.95 -34.31 -5.68
CA VAL A 33 -17.67 -35.60 -5.73
C VAL A 33 -18.21 -35.78 -7.18
N PRO A 34 -18.21 -37.00 -7.77
CA PRO A 34 -18.16 -37.15 -9.22
C PRO A 34 -19.52 -37.20 -9.92
N SER A 35 -19.44 -36.91 -11.21
CA SER A 35 -20.48 -36.93 -12.24
C SER A 35 -21.36 -38.18 -12.24
N PHE A 36 -22.68 -37.99 -12.27
CA PHE A 36 -23.60 -38.94 -12.89
C PHE A 36 -24.86 -38.24 -13.45
N LEU A 37 -25.32 -38.82 -14.57
CA LEU A 37 -26.63 -38.76 -15.23
C LEU A 37 -26.90 -37.80 -16.41
N HIS A 38 -27.63 -38.42 -17.35
CA HIS A 38 -27.86 -38.18 -18.77
C HIS A 38 -29.18 -37.40 -19.06
N PHE A 39 -29.24 -36.82 -20.27
CA PHE A 39 -30.39 -36.59 -21.19
C PHE A 39 -31.66 -35.82 -20.73
N HIS A 40 -32.09 -34.79 -21.47
CA HIS A 40 -32.93 -34.88 -22.68
C HIS A 40 -33.22 -33.50 -23.33
N ARG A 41 -33.40 -33.50 -24.66
CA ARG A 41 -33.83 -32.38 -25.51
C ARG A 41 -35.20 -31.82 -25.12
N GLY A 42 -35.35 -30.49 -25.21
CA GLY A 42 -36.65 -29.82 -25.24
C GLY A 42 -36.53 -28.36 -25.71
N VAL A 43 -36.83 -28.11 -26.98
CA VAL A 43 -36.96 -26.78 -27.57
C VAL A 43 -38.17 -26.07 -26.98
N ARG A 44 -38.01 -24.84 -26.46
CA ARG A 44 -39.07 -23.81 -26.41
C ARG A 44 -38.49 -22.40 -26.20
N THR A 45 -38.61 -21.61 -27.28
CA THR A 45 -38.84 -20.16 -27.39
C THR A 45 -38.42 -19.24 -26.23
N ALA A 46 -37.54 -18.29 -26.59
CA ALA A 46 -37.00 -17.23 -25.76
C ALA A 46 -38.05 -16.27 -25.15
N PRO A 47 -37.69 -15.64 -24.02
CA PRO A 47 -37.83 -14.20 -23.86
C PRO A 47 -36.45 -13.55 -23.97
N ARG A 48 -36.38 -12.36 -24.59
CA ARG A 48 -35.19 -11.50 -24.64
C ARG A 48 -34.67 -11.23 -23.21
N ARG A 49 -33.78 -12.08 -22.71
CA ARG A 49 -32.93 -11.77 -21.57
C ARG A 49 -31.77 -10.98 -22.11
N SER A 50 -31.67 -9.73 -21.69
CA SER A 50 -30.45 -8.93 -21.74
C SER A 50 -29.31 -9.83 -21.29
N ALA A 51 -28.47 -10.22 -22.26
CA ALA A 51 -27.29 -11.01 -22.02
C ALA A 51 -26.36 -10.16 -21.15
N ARG A 52 -26.49 -10.31 -19.82
CA ARG A 52 -25.38 -10.05 -18.92
C ARG A 52 -24.26 -10.94 -19.44
N ARG A 53 -23.36 -10.35 -20.23
CA ARG A 53 -22.13 -11.00 -20.63
C ARG A 53 -21.41 -11.31 -19.33
N PHE A 54 -21.58 -12.53 -18.86
CA PHE A 54 -20.71 -13.13 -17.88
C PHE A 54 -19.37 -13.27 -18.58
N PHE A 55 -18.59 -12.19 -18.56
CA PHE A 55 -17.16 -12.32 -18.69
C PHE A 55 -16.75 -13.11 -17.44
N ALA A 56 -16.44 -14.38 -17.63
CA ALA A 56 -15.49 -15.04 -16.76
C ALA A 56 -14.21 -14.20 -16.85
N LEU A 57 -14.10 -13.21 -15.98
CA LEU A 57 -12.90 -12.41 -15.84
C LEU A 57 -11.83 -13.41 -15.41
N ARG A 58 -10.99 -13.81 -16.38
CA ARG A 58 -9.62 -14.21 -16.06
C ARG A 58 -9.13 -13.19 -15.04
N ALA A 59 -8.67 -13.64 -13.88
CA ALA A 59 -8.07 -12.77 -12.88
C ALA A 59 -7.06 -11.88 -13.62
N LEU A 60 -7.41 -10.60 -13.79
CA LEU A 60 -6.51 -9.65 -14.42
C LEU A 60 -5.29 -9.56 -13.51
N PRO A 61 -4.07 -9.49 -14.05
CA PRO A 61 -2.91 -9.06 -13.28
C PRO A 61 -3.29 -7.80 -12.48
N LEU A 62 -2.92 -7.76 -11.21
CA LEU A 62 -3.36 -6.69 -10.30
C LEU A 62 -3.06 -5.29 -10.85
N GLN A 63 -1.95 -5.14 -11.58
CA GLN A 63 -1.62 -3.91 -12.29
C GLN A 63 -2.70 -3.46 -13.29
N GLN A 64 -3.29 -4.37 -14.07
CA GLN A 64 -4.35 -4.02 -15.00
C GLN A 64 -5.65 -3.60 -14.29
N ALA A 65 -5.94 -4.20 -13.12
CA ALA A 65 -7.08 -3.77 -12.30
C ALA A 65 -6.86 -2.33 -11.78
N VAL A 66 -5.66 -2.03 -11.30
CA VAL A 66 -5.24 -0.68 -10.89
C VAL A 66 -5.41 0.35 -12.01
N GLU A 67 -5.00 0.00 -13.23
CA GLU A 67 -5.07 0.89 -14.39
C GLU A 67 -6.48 1.17 -14.90
N GLN A 68 -7.48 0.36 -14.53
CA GLN A 68 -8.87 0.56 -14.93
C GLN A 68 -9.68 1.37 -13.93
N LEU A 69 -9.14 1.62 -12.73
CA LEU A 69 -9.85 2.34 -11.68
C LEU A 69 -9.92 3.84 -11.97
N PRO A 70 -11.07 4.49 -11.71
CA PRO A 70 -11.16 5.94 -11.78
C PRO A 70 -10.29 6.57 -10.67
N PRO A 71 -9.88 7.83 -10.82
CA PRO A 71 -9.26 8.58 -9.74
C PRO A 71 -10.11 8.58 -8.47
N ASP A 72 -9.43 8.68 -7.34
CA ASP A 72 -9.88 8.58 -5.95
C ASP A 72 -10.61 7.27 -5.59
N ALA A 73 -10.55 6.24 -6.45
CA ALA A 73 -11.12 4.93 -6.16
C ALA A 73 -10.33 4.16 -5.11
N THR A 74 -11.03 3.29 -4.37
CA THR A 74 -10.42 2.32 -3.45
C THR A 74 -10.54 0.92 -4.04
N LEU A 75 -9.41 0.24 -4.20
CA LEU A 75 -9.33 -1.18 -4.52
C LEU A 75 -9.12 -1.96 -3.22
N ARG A 76 -10.13 -2.73 -2.84
CA ARG A 76 -10.03 -3.65 -1.70
C ARG A 76 -9.56 -5.01 -2.16
N LEU A 77 -8.45 -5.46 -1.61
CA LEU A 77 -7.90 -6.77 -1.87
C LEU A 77 -8.41 -7.75 -0.80
N PRO A 78 -9.02 -8.88 -1.19
CA PRO A 78 -9.44 -9.87 -0.23
C PRO A 78 -8.22 -10.47 0.49
N PRO A 79 -8.41 -11.10 1.67
CA PRO A 79 -7.36 -11.87 2.31
C PRO A 79 -6.79 -12.95 1.38
N GLY A 80 -5.52 -13.30 1.63
CA GLY A 80 -4.77 -14.25 0.83
C GLY A 80 -3.65 -13.60 0.02
N ARG A 81 -3.00 -14.42 -0.80
CA ARG A 81 -1.76 -14.08 -1.51
C ARG A 81 -2.03 -13.57 -2.91
N HIS A 82 -1.57 -12.37 -3.20
CA HIS A 82 -1.66 -11.67 -4.48
C HIS A 82 -0.24 -11.50 -5.02
N ALA A 83 0.17 -12.32 -5.98
CA ALA A 83 1.49 -12.20 -6.59
C ALA A 83 1.41 -11.38 -7.88
N ASN A 84 2.33 -10.43 -8.05
CA ASN A 84 2.46 -9.67 -9.29
C ASN A 84 3.92 -9.66 -9.76
N ALA A 85 4.15 -10.28 -10.92
CA ALA A 85 5.48 -10.43 -11.51
C ALA A 85 6.13 -9.09 -11.91
N GLU A 86 5.32 -8.06 -12.13
CA GLU A 86 5.75 -6.69 -12.37
C GLU A 86 5.46 -5.81 -11.14
N PRO A 87 6.14 -4.65 -11.01
CA PRO A 87 5.75 -3.65 -10.02
C PRO A 87 4.31 -3.17 -10.22
N ILE A 88 3.62 -2.90 -9.12
CA ILE A 88 2.33 -2.23 -9.11
C ILE A 88 2.58 -0.73 -9.09
N VAL A 89 2.19 -0.04 -10.17
CA VAL A 89 2.47 1.38 -10.34
C VAL A 89 1.20 2.20 -10.22
N LEU A 90 1.20 3.11 -9.24
CA LEU A 90 0.14 4.07 -8.99
C LEU A 90 0.48 5.36 -9.74
N ARG A 91 -0.34 5.71 -10.75
CA ARG A 91 -0.19 6.94 -11.56
C ARG A 91 -1.37 7.90 -11.40
N ARG A 92 -2.16 7.66 -10.37
CA ARG A 92 -3.39 8.37 -10.06
C ARG A 92 -3.68 8.16 -8.58
N ASN A 93 -4.44 9.08 -8.01
CA ASN A 93 -4.92 8.97 -6.64
C ASN A 93 -5.84 7.76 -6.54
N ILE A 94 -5.36 6.65 -6.02
CA ILE A 94 -6.18 5.49 -5.68
C ILE A 94 -5.69 4.93 -4.35
N THR A 95 -6.59 4.29 -3.63
CA THR A 95 -6.26 3.58 -2.39
C THR A 95 -6.21 2.09 -2.66
N LEU A 96 -5.09 1.44 -2.34
CA LEU A 96 -5.03 -0.02 -2.19
C LEU A 96 -5.22 -0.35 -0.72
N GLU A 97 -6.28 -1.08 -0.42
CA GLU A 97 -6.67 -1.41 0.94
C GLU A 97 -6.73 -2.94 1.09
N GLY A 98 -5.91 -3.49 1.97
CA GLY A 98 -6.05 -4.88 2.41
C GLY A 98 -7.15 -5.02 3.45
N PHE A 99 -7.49 -6.26 3.76
CA PHE A 99 -8.55 -6.53 4.73
C PHE A 99 -8.01 -6.30 6.15
N PRO A 100 -8.69 -5.51 6.99
CA PRO A 100 -8.29 -5.35 8.39
C PRO A 100 -8.63 -6.62 9.18
N GLY A 101 -7.72 -7.05 10.06
CA GLY A 101 -7.96 -8.17 10.97
C GLY A 101 -6.83 -9.19 10.98
N SER A 102 -7.14 -10.41 11.43
CA SER A 102 -6.16 -11.51 11.51
C SER A 102 -5.87 -12.15 10.16
N GLU A 103 -6.77 -12.01 9.19
CA GLU A 103 -6.59 -12.55 7.85
C GLU A 103 -5.79 -11.55 7.00
N LYS A 104 -4.56 -11.95 6.65
CA LYS A 104 -3.61 -11.07 5.96
C LYS A 104 -3.91 -10.97 4.47
N THR A 105 -3.77 -9.76 3.94
CA THR A 105 -3.68 -9.52 2.49
C THR A 105 -2.20 -9.43 2.12
N GLU A 106 -1.64 -10.55 1.67
CA GLU A 106 -0.24 -10.64 1.29
C GLU A 106 -0.06 -10.23 -0.17
N LEU A 107 0.72 -9.18 -0.41
CA LEU A 107 1.02 -8.64 -1.71
C LEU A 107 2.49 -8.87 -2.04
N GLU A 108 2.74 -9.86 -2.89
CA GLU A 108 4.08 -10.15 -3.38
C GLU A 108 4.39 -9.32 -4.63
N SER A 109 4.82 -8.08 -4.40
CA SER A 109 5.27 -7.18 -5.45
C SER A 109 6.05 -5.99 -4.88
N CYS A 110 6.52 -5.12 -5.78
CA CYS A 110 6.97 -3.77 -5.46
C CYS A 110 5.81 -2.82 -5.76
N ILE A 111 5.57 -1.82 -4.93
CA ILE A 111 4.63 -0.75 -5.22
C ILE A 111 5.39 0.54 -5.49
N VAL A 112 5.04 1.23 -6.57
CA VAL A 112 5.65 2.50 -6.96
C VAL A 112 4.58 3.57 -7.07
N PHE A 113 4.72 4.64 -6.32
CA PHE A 113 3.96 5.87 -6.52
C PHE A 113 4.68 6.72 -7.56
N GLU A 114 4.03 6.97 -8.69
CA GLU A 114 4.50 7.89 -9.72
C GLU A 114 3.60 9.13 -9.77
N GLU A 115 3.99 10.13 -10.56
CA GLU A 115 3.24 11.37 -10.70
C GLU A 115 1.76 11.11 -11.04
N GLY A 116 0.86 11.90 -10.45
CA GLY A 116 -0.58 11.65 -10.41
C GLY A 116 -1.07 10.92 -9.16
N ALA A 117 -0.15 10.31 -8.37
CA ALA A 117 -0.48 9.59 -7.14
C ALA A 117 -0.27 10.43 -5.87
N GLU A 118 -0.49 11.74 -5.93
CA GLU A 118 -0.18 12.70 -4.85
C GLU A 118 -0.99 12.49 -3.57
N ARG A 119 -2.10 11.77 -3.65
CA ARG A 119 -3.02 11.42 -2.55
C ARG A 119 -3.37 9.93 -2.59
N ALA A 120 -2.62 9.14 -3.34
CA ALA A 120 -2.80 7.70 -3.34
C ALA A 120 -2.44 7.12 -1.97
N ALA A 121 -3.02 5.99 -1.61
CA ALA A 121 -2.82 5.40 -0.30
C ALA A 121 -2.63 3.88 -0.34
N LEU A 122 -1.81 3.39 0.57
CA LEU A 122 -1.67 1.97 0.90
C LEU A 122 -2.13 1.77 2.34
N ARG A 123 -3.04 0.82 2.57
CA ARG A 123 -3.64 0.59 3.89
C ARG A 123 -3.74 -0.89 4.20
N ASN A 124 -3.27 -1.32 5.37
CA ASN A 124 -3.49 -2.68 5.89
C ASN A 124 -3.00 -3.80 4.94
N LEU A 125 -1.81 -3.64 4.36
CA LEU A 125 -1.22 -4.62 3.43
C LEU A 125 0.03 -5.27 4.01
N ASP A 126 0.19 -6.57 3.78
CA ASP A 126 1.44 -7.29 4.01
C ASP A 126 2.23 -7.33 2.69
N ILE A 127 3.16 -6.40 2.50
CA ILE A 127 3.92 -6.23 1.26
C ILE A 127 5.24 -7.00 1.37
N ILE A 128 5.45 -7.93 0.43
CA ILE A 128 6.62 -8.81 0.41
C ILE A 128 7.35 -8.60 -0.92
N ASN A 129 8.55 -8.02 -0.86
CA ASN A 129 9.37 -7.78 -2.05
C ASN A 129 10.63 -8.65 -2.06
N SER A 130 10.63 -9.70 -2.87
CA SER A 130 11.81 -10.58 -3.05
C SER A 130 12.85 -10.02 -4.03
N ARG A 131 12.65 -8.83 -4.62
CA ARG A 131 13.58 -8.19 -5.57
C ARG A 131 14.60 -7.29 -4.86
N ARG A 132 15.70 -6.94 -5.54
CA ARG A 132 16.82 -6.15 -5.00
C ARG A 132 16.55 -4.65 -4.82
N PHE A 133 15.41 -4.14 -5.28
CA PHE A 133 15.06 -2.72 -5.15
C PHE A 133 14.17 -2.47 -3.91
N ALA A 134 13.24 -1.51 -3.97
CA ALA A 134 12.34 -1.18 -2.86
C ALA A 134 11.00 -1.92 -2.90
N ALA A 135 10.45 -2.29 -1.73
CA ALA A 135 9.09 -2.83 -1.63
C ALA A 135 8.04 -1.73 -1.86
N VAL A 136 8.26 -0.54 -1.28
CA VAL A 136 7.48 0.66 -1.57
C VAL A 136 8.42 1.77 -2.03
N HIS A 137 8.15 2.36 -3.19
CA HIS A 137 8.92 3.46 -3.75
C HIS A 137 8.04 4.67 -4.01
N VAL A 138 8.28 5.77 -3.31
CA VAL A 138 7.60 7.04 -3.53
C VAL A 138 8.42 7.92 -4.48
N ARG A 139 7.91 8.09 -5.72
CA ARG A 139 8.51 8.89 -6.79
C ARG A 139 7.59 10.01 -7.30
N CYS A 140 6.62 10.43 -6.51
CA CYS A 140 5.71 11.50 -6.87
C CYS A 140 5.90 12.74 -6.00
N SER A 141 5.41 13.86 -6.52
CA SER A 141 5.12 15.02 -5.71
C SER A 141 3.89 14.77 -4.81
N GLY A 142 3.72 15.59 -3.77
CA GLY A 142 2.55 15.53 -2.90
C GLY A 142 2.68 14.60 -1.70
N ALA A 143 1.55 14.13 -1.18
CA ALA A 143 1.42 13.46 0.11
C ALA A 143 0.71 12.10 0.02
N PRO A 144 1.30 11.11 -0.69
CA PRO A 144 0.79 9.75 -0.64
C PRO A 144 0.91 9.20 0.78
N GLU A 145 -0.01 8.30 1.13
CA GLU A 145 -0.10 7.72 2.46
C GLU A 145 0.26 6.23 2.44
N VAL A 146 1.02 5.78 3.44
CA VAL A 146 1.25 4.36 3.72
C VAL A 146 0.94 4.14 5.19
N SER A 147 -0.07 3.34 5.49
CA SER A 147 -0.57 3.18 6.86
C SER A 147 -0.94 1.75 7.21
N GLY A 148 -0.58 1.31 8.42
CA GLY A 148 -0.95 -0.02 8.91
C GLY A 148 -0.36 -1.17 8.09
N CYS A 149 0.70 -0.94 7.33
CA CYS A 149 1.30 -1.96 6.45
C CYS A 149 2.43 -2.71 7.15
N ASN A 150 2.57 -3.99 6.82
CA ASN A 150 3.70 -4.82 7.19
C ASN A 150 4.57 -5.07 5.95
N ILE A 151 5.81 -4.59 5.94
CA ILE A 151 6.63 -4.48 4.75
C ILE A 151 7.94 -5.24 4.96
N SER A 152 8.23 -6.21 4.10
CA SER A 152 9.48 -6.97 4.09
C SER A 152 10.13 -6.95 2.71
N SER A 153 11.46 -6.96 2.65
CA SER A 153 12.17 -6.90 1.37
C SER A 153 13.53 -7.58 1.37
N CYS A 154 13.97 -8.08 0.21
CA CYS A 154 15.38 -8.41 -0.02
C CYS A 154 16.27 -7.16 -0.19
N GLY A 155 15.68 -6.03 -0.59
CA GLY A 155 16.37 -4.75 -0.79
C GLY A 155 15.90 -3.71 0.23
N ILE A 156 15.31 -2.63 -0.24
CA ILE A 156 14.83 -1.53 0.61
C ILE A 156 13.38 -1.80 1.03
N GLY A 157 13.03 -1.61 2.30
CA GLY A 157 11.63 -1.66 2.74
C GLY A 157 10.83 -0.53 2.10
N ILE A 158 11.15 0.72 2.43
CA ILE A 158 10.55 1.89 1.81
C ILE A 158 11.64 2.86 1.32
N LEU A 159 11.52 3.31 0.07
CA LEU A 159 12.35 4.36 -0.52
C LEU A 159 11.49 5.57 -0.87
N THR A 160 11.92 6.77 -0.49
CA THR A 160 11.35 8.02 -0.99
C THR A 160 12.41 8.78 -1.78
N ASP A 161 12.20 8.96 -3.08
CA ASP A 161 13.09 9.72 -3.97
C ASP A 161 12.29 10.28 -5.15
N ALA A 162 11.76 11.50 -4.99
CA ALA A 162 11.01 12.15 -6.04
C ALA A 162 11.94 12.78 -7.09
N PRO A 163 11.48 12.92 -8.35
CA PRO A 163 12.27 13.48 -9.44
C PRO A 163 12.93 14.83 -9.12
N LEU A 164 14.04 15.13 -9.81
CA LEU A 164 14.75 16.40 -9.67
C LEU A 164 13.77 17.58 -9.75
N ASN A 165 13.91 18.52 -8.81
CA ASN A 165 13.07 19.71 -8.63
C ASN A 165 11.66 19.51 -8.07
N THR A 166 11.26 18.29 -7.72
CA THR A 166 10.00 18.04 -7.01
C THR A 166 10.21 17.89 -5.50
N LEU A 167 9.15 18.10 -4.71
CA LEU A 167 9.14 17.91 -3.26
C LEU A 167 8.21 16.75 -2.94
N SER A 168 8.77 15.69 -2.36
CA SER A 168 7.99 14.56 -1.85
C SER A 168 7.58 14.84 -0.41
N ASN A 169 6.31 14.67 -0.06
CA ASN A 169 5.81 14.88 1.29
C ASN A 169 4.92 13.70 1.77
N PRO A 170 5.39 12.44 1.67
CA PRO A 170 4.58 11.29 2.06
C PRO A 170 4.28 11.29 3.57
N LEU A 171 3.16 10.69 3.94
CA LEU A 171 2.86 10.32 5.32
C LEU A 171 2.96 8.81 5.45
N ILE A 172 3.95 8.33 6.22
CA ILE A 172 4.12 6.92 6.52
C ILE A 172 3.86 6.74 8.01
N SER A 173 2.82 5.99 8.34
CA SER A 173 2.32 5.89 9.71
C SER A 173 2.01 4.45 10.10
N ASP A 174 2.22 4.09 11.37
CA ASP A 174 1.75 2.82 11.93
C ASP A 174 2.18 1.58 11.12
N CYS A 175 3.36 1.64 10.49
CA CYS A 175 3.89 0.56 9.65
C CYS A 175 4.95 -0.26 10.38
N ARG A 176 5.05 -1.54 10.04
CA ARG A 176 6.20 -2.39 10.38
C ARG A 176 7.05 -2.60 9.14
N ILE A 177 8.34 -2.27 9.21
CA ILE A 177 9.27 -2.29 8.09
C ILE A 177 10.48 -3.17 8.47
N GLY A 178 10.57 -4.34 7.87
CA GLY A 178 11.57 -5.34 8.20
C GLY A 178 11.03 -6.77 8.13
N PRO A 179 11.88 -7.79 7.91
CA PRO A 179 13.31 -7.68 7.63
C PRO A 179 13.59 -7.10 6.24
N ALA A 180 14.70 -6.37 6.11
CA ALA A 180 15.14 -5.73 4.88
C ALA A 180 16.68 -5.67 4.76
N TRP A 181 17.22 -5.33 3.59
CA TRP A 181 18.61 -4.86 3.54
C TRP A 181 18.71 -3.51 4.25
N GLN A 182 17.98 -2.51 3.76
CA GLN A 182 17.78 -1.23 4.44
C GLN A 182 16.29 -1.05 4.73
N GLY A 183 15.95 -0.58 5.92
CA GLY A 183 14.56 -0.43 6.33
C GLY A 183 13.86 0.70 5.58
N LEU A 184 14.22 1.93 5.93
CA LEU A 184 13.63 3.15 5.41
C LEU A 184 14.73 4.06 4.85
N VAL A 185 14.66 4.35 3.55
CA VAL A 185 15.59 5.24 2.86
C VAL A 185 14.86 6.50 2.41
N ILE A 186 15.27 7.65 2.95
CA ILE A 186 14.70 8.95 2.66
C ILE A 186 15.74 9.78 1.90
N ALA A 187 15.44 10.09 0.65
CA ALA A 187 16.35 10.73 -0.29
C ALA A 187 15.71 11.95 -0.99
N GLY A 188 16.46 12.54 -1.92
CA GLY A 188 15.99 13.66 -2.72
C GLY A 188 15.62 14.88 -1.88
N ARG A 189 14.56 15.59 -2.26
CA ARG A 189 13.99 16.72 -1.50
C ARG A 189 12.73 16.29 -0.74
N CYS A 190 12.82 15.20 0.01
CA CYS A 190 11.70 14.68 0.81
C CYS A 190 11.49 15.51 2.09
N ARG A 191 10.23 15.89 2.36
CA ARG A 191 9.74 16.57 3.57
C ARG A 191 8.69 15.77 4.32
N GLY A 192 8.55 14.49 3.98
CA GLY A 192 7.54 13.60 4.54
C GLY A 192 7.62 13.43 6.05
N THR A 193 6.52 12.93 6.61
CA THR A 193 6.41 12.55 8.02
C THR A 193 6.38 11.03 8.12
N PHE A 194 7.24 10.50 8.99
CA PHE A 194 7.35 9.07 9.27
C PHE A 194 7.10 8.89 10.76
N GLU A 195 5.98 8.27 11.11
CA GLU A 195 5.52 8.24 12.50
C GLU A 195 4.97 6.90 12.96
N ARG A 196 5.18 6.60 14.25
CA ARG A 196 4.68 5.35 14.89
C ARG A 196 5.06 4.09 14.12
N CYS A 197 6.17 4.11 13.40
CA CYS A 197 6.66 2.97 12.63
C CYS A 197 7.63 2.14 13.46
N VAL A 198 7.63 0.82 13.23
CA VAL A 198 8.63 -0.11 13.76
C VAL A 198 9.52 -0.55 12.61
N ILE A 199 10.78 -0.14 12.63
CA ILE A 199 11.80 -0.58 11.69
C ILE A 199 12.65 -1.63 12.39
N SER A 200 12.71 -2.86 11.87
CA SER A 200 13.43 -3.93 12.55
C SER A 200 14.21 -4.85 11.62
N ASP A 201 15.18 -5.57 12.21
CA ASP A 201 15.86 -6.71 11.60
C ASP A 201 16.44 -6.42 10.20
N CYS A 202 16.95 -5.20 10.01
CA CYS A 202 17.60 -4.77 8.77
C CYS A 202 19.07 -5.20 8.77
N ARG A 203 19.59 -5.64 7.63
CA ARG A 203 20.99 -6.09 7.50
C ARG A 203 22.00 -4.94 7.43
N SER A 204 21.55 -3.77 7.01
CA SER A 204 22.29 -2.50 6.93
C SER A 204 21.60 -1.48 7.85
N ALA A 205 21.54 -0.21 7.48
CA ALA A 205 20.88 0.82 8.28
C ALA A 205 19.36 0.58 8.42
N GLY A 206 18.84 0.83 9.62
CA GLY A 206 17.40 0.90 9.85
C GLY A 206 16.78 2.07 9.09
N ILE A 207 17.26 3.28 9.35
CA ILE A 207 16.88 4.51 8.64
C ILE A 207 18.11 5.12 7.96
N ARG A 208 18.02 5.43 6.66
CA ARG A 208 19.04 6.18 5.93
C ARG A 208 18.48 7.47 5.37
N LEU A 209 19.10 8.60 5.72
CA LEU A 209 18.83 9.90 5.12
C LEU A 209 19.96 10.28 4.16
N ARG A 210 19.62 10.79 2.98
CA ARG A 210 20.61 11.25 2.00
C ARG A 210 20.14 12.47 1.22
N ASN A 211 21.08 13.12 0.54
CA ASN A 211 20.87 14.29 -0.33
C ASN A 211 20.33 15.50 0.45
N ASP A 212 19.15 16.03 0.07
CA ASP A 212 18.52 17.21 0.66
C ASP A 212 17.26 16.85 1.46
N ALA A 213 17.19 15.59 1.91
CA ALA A 213 16.05 15.07 2.66
C ALA A 213 15.95 15.81 4.00
N ARG A 214 14.75 16.32 4.30
CA ARG A 214 14.43 16.96 5.57
C ARG A 214 13.11 16.48 6.16
N PRO A 215 13.03 15.21 6.58
CA PRO A 215 11.82 14.60 7.10
C PRO A 215 11.55 14.96 8.56
N VAL A 216 10.32 14.70 8.98
CA VAL A 216 9.95 14.58 10.40
C VAL A 216 9.87 13.09 10.75
N LEU A 217 10.64 12.68 11.75
CA LEU A 217 10.61 11.33 12.33
C LEU A 217 10.00 11.44 13.73
N ARG A 218 8.86 10.80 13.97
CA ARG A 218 8.15 10.92 15.24
C ARG A 218 7.67 9.59 15.82
N GLY A 219 8.04 9.26 17.06
CA GLY A 219 7.48 8.08 17.74
C GLY A 219 7.87 6.76 17.07
N ASN A 220 8.99 6.71 16.35
CA ASN A 220 9.43 5.49 15.67
C ASN A 220 10.31 4.63 16.58
N LEU A 221 10.23 3.32 16.40
CA LEU A 221 11.13 2.35 17.02
C LEU A 221 12.03 1.75 15.94
N VAL A 222 13.34 1.87 16.08
CA VAL A 222 14.32 1.19 15.25
C VAL A 222 15.09 0.19 16.09
N VAL A 223 14.94 -1.10 15.80
CA VAL A 223 15.41 -2.17 16.68
C VAL A 223 16.01 -3.37 15.97
N GLY A 224 17.11 -3.92 16.50
CA GLY A 224 17.66 -5.19 16.03
C GLY A 224 18.27 -5.13 14.62
N CYS A 225 18.59 -3.94 14.11
CA CYS A 225 19.31 -3.82 12.84
C CYS A 225 20.78 -4.24 13.02
N GLN A 226 21.33 -5.00 12.06
CA GLN A 226 22.73 -5.41 12.06
C GLN A 226 23.67 -4.22 11.83
N GLY A 227 23.22 -3.21 11.07
CA GLY A 227 23.91 -1.93 10.90
C GLY A 227 23.39 -0.84 11.85
N PRO A 228 23.82 0.42 11.64
CA PRO A 228 23.37 1.55 12.45
C PRO A 228 21.85 1.73 12.41
N GLY A 229 21.25 2.07 13.56
CA GLY A 229 19.83 2.37 13.61
C GLY A 229 19.45 3.54 12.70
N MET A 230 20.30 4.56 12.59
CA MET A 230 20.14 5.64 11.63
C MET A 230 21.49 6.10 11.07
N VAL A 231 21.52 6.37 9.76
CA VAL A 231 22.65 7.01 9.06
C VAL A 231 22.14 8.28 8.37
N VAL A 232 22.87 9.38 8.55
CA VAL A 232 22.58 10.66 7.88
C VAL A 232 23.76 11.00 6.97
N TRP A 233 23.48 11.28 5.70
CA TRP A 233 24.49 11.50 4.67
C TRP A 233 24.24 12.78 3.86
N ASN A 234 25.31 13.40 3.35
CA ASN A 234 25.29 14.68 2.62
C ASN A 234 24.65 15.84 3.42
N ARG A 235 23.64 16.52 2.86
CA ARG A 235 22.98 17.71 3.45
C ARG A 235 21.63 17.36 4.08
N ALA A 236 21.41 16.08 4.37
CA ALA A 236 20.16 15.62 4.96
C ALA A 236 20.08 16.05 6.43
N GLU A 237 18.89 16.45 6.87
CA GLU A 237 18.64 16.94 8.23
C GLU A 237 17.27 16.43 8.71
N ALA A 238 17.19 15.63 9.78
CA ALA A 238 15.90 15.20 10.33
C ALA A 238 15.44 16.10 11.48
N GLN A 239 14.13 16.34 11.55
CA GLN A 239 13.48 16.67 12.82
C GLN A 239 13.09 15.37 13.51
N MET A 240 13.44 15.21 14.78
CA MET A 240 13.24 13.96 15.52
C MET A 240 12.50 14.24 16.83
N GLU A 241 11.43 13.50 17.07
CA GLU A 241 10.60 13.57 18.27
C GLU A 241 10.27 12.15 18.73
N ASP A 242 10.48 11.83 20.02
CA ASP A 242 10.07 10.55 20.63
C ASP A 242 10.51 9.26 19.90
N ASN A 243 11.64 9.29 19.20
CA ASN A 243 12.17 8.11 18.51
C ASN A 243 13.07 7.28 19.44
N VAL A 244 13.00 5.95 19.30
CA VAL A 244 13.76 5.01 20.11
C VAL A 244 14.62 4.14 19.19
N PHE A 245 15.93 4.07 19.46
CA PHE A 245 16.88 3.23 18.74
C PHE A 245 17.51 2.23 19.73
N LEU A 246 17.24 0.93 19.57
CA LEU A 246 17.66 -0.13 20.50
C LEU A 246 18.35 -1.27 19.77
N ASP A 247 19.36 -1.88 20.38
CA ASP A 247 19.96 -3.13 19.91
C ASP A 247 20.37 -3.12 18.42
N ASN A 248 20.83 -1.97 17.92
CA ASN A 248 21.32 -1.80 16.56
C ASN A 248 22.86 -1.88 16.51
N GLY A 249 23.42 -2.35 15.41
CA GLY A 249 24.87 -2.42 15.20
C GLY A 249 25.54 -1.06 15.05
N ALA A 250 26.87 -1.05 15.19
CA ALA A 250 27.65 0.19 15.32
C ALA A 250 28.26 0.74 14.02
N SER A 251 28.31 -0.02 12.91
CA SER A 251 28.96 0.47 11.68
C SER A 251 28.54 -0.22 10.39
N GLU A 252 28.38 0.57 9.33
CA GLU A 252 28.62 0.12 7.96
C GLU A 252 30.10 0.36 7.66
N THR A 253 30.83 -0.67 7.22
CA THR A 253 32.18 -0.46 6.67
C THR A 253 32.06 0.38 5.39
N PRO A 254 32.90 1.41 5.18
CA PRO A 254 32.80 2.31 4.01
C PRO A 254 32.82 1.64 2.63
N GLU A 255 33.21 0.36 2.54
CA GLU A 255 33.36 -0.37 1.28
C GLU A 255 32.04 -0.71 0.56
N GLU A 256 30.89 -0.64 1.21
CA GLU A 256 29.58 -0.84 0.53
C GLU A 256 29.03 0.44 -0.14
N THR A 257 29.82 1.51 -0.19
CA THR A 257 29.50 2.76 -0.93
C THR A 257 29.69 2.61 -2.45
N LEU A 258 29.95 1.42 -2.96
CA LEU A 258 30.03 1.15 -4.39
C LEU A 258 28.63 1.12 -5.03
N GLU A 259 28.28 2.28 -5.59
CA GLU A 259 27.53 2.44 -6.84
C GLU A 259 26.19 1.71 -6.95
N THR A 260 25.09 2.47 -6.83
CA THR A 260 23.90 2.30 -7.67
C THR A 260 23.17 3.62 -7.83
#